data_AF-A0A1Y2DGQ9-F1
#
_entry.id   AF-A0A1Y2DGQ9-F1
#
_cell.length_a   1.000
_cell.length_b   1.000
_cell.length_c   1.000
_cell.angle_alpha   90.00
_cell.angle_beta   90.00
_cell.angle_gamma   90.00
#
_symmetry.space_group_name_H-M   'P 1'
#
loop_
_entity.id
_entity.type
_entity.pdbx_description
1 polymer ?
#
loop_
_entity_poly.entity_id
_entity_poly.type
_entity_poly.pdbx_seq_one_letter_code
_entity_poly.pdbx_strand_id
1 'polypeptide(L)'
;IPLFTTTDIVDRIRILCGQYAATTEAKQYTPHLTPSFGKALFLANSAPIKATVDLTIQLASRLYFGYLPASWETVSTAHFHLGRPEIVQVVRKSVVEFCDAALDSR
;
A
#
# COMPACT_ATOMS: atom_id res chain seq x y z
N ILE A 1 -21.47 -34.25 -1.92
CA ILE A 1 -22.60 -33.72 -2.73
C ILE A 1 -22.03 -33.29 -4.07
N PRO A 2 -22.38 -33.96 -5.19
CA PRO A 2 -21.94 -33.53 -6.51
C PRO A 2 -22.56 -32.17 -6.88
N LEU A 3 -21.75 -31.28 -7.45
CA LEU A 3 -22.22 -30.01 -7.99
C LEU A 3 -22.75 -30.25 -9.41
N PHE A 4 -24.00 -29.89 -9.66
CA PHE A 4 -24.62 -29.95 -10.99
C PHE A 4 -24.74 -28.54 -11.56
N THR A 5 -24.34 -28.38 -12.82
CA THR A 5 -24.39 -27.09 -13.52
C THR A 5 -25.67 -27.03 -14.35
N THR A 6 -26.59 -26.13 -13.98
CA THR A 6 -27.74 -25.77 -14.83
C THR A 6 -27.34 -24.67 -15.81
N THR A 7 -28.17 -24.43 -16.83
CA THR A 7 -27.95 -23.35 -17.81
C THR A 7 -27.74 -22.00 -17.12
N ASP A 8 -28.56 -21.68 -16.12
CA ASP A 8 -28.44 -20.44 -15.35
C ASP A 8 -27.09 -20.32 -14.63
N ILE A 9 -26.56 -21.44 -14.09
CA ILE A 9 -25.24 -21.48 -13.46
C ILE A 9 -24.15 -21.25 -14.50
N VAL A 10 -24.26 -21.86 -15.69
CA VAL A 10 -23.30 -21.65 -16.79
C VAL A 10 -23.28 -20.18 -17.22
N ASP A 11 -24.45 -19.56 -17.36
CA ASP A 11 -24.54 -18.15 -17.73
C ASP A 11 -23.96 -17.25 -16.64
N ARG A 12 -24.20 -17.57 -15.37
CA ARG A 12 -23.58 -16.85 -14.25
C ARG A 12 -22.06 -17.00 -14.22
N ILE A 13 -21.54 -18.20 -14.48
CA ILE A 13 -20.09 -18.45 -14.58
C ILE A 13 -19.49 -17.57 -15.68
N ARG A 14 -20.11 -17.50 -16.86
CA ARG A 14 -19.63 -16.68 -17.99
C ARG A 14 -19.53 -15.20 -17.61
N ILE A 15 -20.55 -14.66 -16.95
CA ILE A 15 -20.55 -13.28 -16.46
C ILE A 15 -19.40 -13.05 -15.47
N LEU A 16 -19.24 -13.95 -14.49
CA LEU A 16 -18.17 -13.84 -13.48
C LEU A 16 -16.78 -13.91 -14.10
N CYS A 17 -16.57 -14.79 -15.09
CA CYS A 17 -15.31 -14.86 -15.82
C CYS A 17 -14.99 -13.55 -16.54
N GLY A 18 -15.98 -12.95 -17.22
CA GLY A 18 -15.80 -11.65 -17.88
C GLY A 18 -15.48 -10.52 -16.89
N GLN A 19 -16.20 -10.47 -15.76
CA GLN A 19 -15.95 -9.49 -14.70
C GLN A 19 -14.58 -9.67 -14.05
N TYR A 20 -14.17 -10.92 -13.81
CA TYR A 20 -12.88 -11.24 -13.26
C TYR A 20 -11.75 -10.78 -14.18
N ALA A 21 -11.79 -11.15 -15.46
CA ALA A 21 -10.79 -10.74 -16.45
C ALA A 21 -10.67 -9.22 -16.53
N ALA A 22 -11.79 -8.51 -16.67
CA ALA A 22 -11.80 -7.04 -16.72
C ALA A 22 -11.21 -6.40 -15.45
N THR A 23 -11.42 -7.02 -14.29
CA THR A 23 -10.88 -6.51 -13.01
C THR A 23 -9.38 -6.78 -12.88
N THR A 24 -8.90 -7.96 -13.31
CA THR A 24 -7.50 -8.36 -13.16
C THR A 24 -6.58 -7.71 -14.20
N GLU A 25 -7.06 -7.52 -15.43
CA GLU A 25 -6.28 -6.89 -16.50
C GLU A 25 -5.97 -5.41 -16.22
N ALA A 26 -6.85 -4.73 -15.48
CA ALA A 26 -6.65 -3.34 -15.10
C ALA A 26 -5.52 -3.12 -14.06
N LYS A 27 -4.98 -4.19 -13.45
CA LYS A 27 -4.01 -4.10 -12.36
C LYS A 27 -2.67 -4.71 -12.76
N GLN A 28 -1.62 -3.90 -12.72
CA GLN A 28 -0.25 -4.37 -12.89
C GLN A 28 0.44 -4.46 -11.51
N TYR A 29 1.02 -5.62 -11.22
CA TYR A 29 1.87 -5.83 -10.06
C TYR A 29 3.31 -5.98 -10.54
N THR A 30 4.23 -5.19 -9.99
CA THR A 30 5.65 -5.28 -10.33
C THR A 30 6.46 -5.34 -9.03
N PRO A 31 7.16 -6.44 -8.75
CA PRO A 31 8.05 -6.50 -7.62
C PRO A 31 9.24 -5.57 -7.87
N HIS A 32 9.54 -4.71 -6.91
CA HIS A 32 10.70 -3.84 -6.95
C HIS A 32 11.62 -4.17 -5.78
N LEU A 33 12.88 -4.50 -6.07
CA LEU A 33 13.88 -4.83 -5.07
C LEU A 33 14.87 -3.66 -4.94
N THR A 34 15.06 -3.18 -3.71
CA THR A 34 16.05 -2.16 -3.35
C THR A 34 17.08 -2.73 -2.37
N PRO A 35 18.16 -3.39 -2.85
CA PRO A 35 19.09 -4.14 -1.99
C PRO A 35 19.81 -3.28 -0.95
N SER A 36 20.11 -2.02 -1.29
CA SER A 36 20.81 -1.08 -0.41
C SER A 36 19.90 -0.39 0.61
N PHE A 37 18.58 -0.50 0.44
CA PHE A 37 17.58 0.14 1.30
C PHE A 37 16.96 -0.90 2.24
N GLY A 38 17.69 -1.25 3.29
CA GLY A 38 17.34 -2.37 4.14
C GLY A 38 17.73 -2.21 5.60
N LYS A 39 17.45 -3.27 6.38
CA LYS A 39 17.61 -3.31 7.84
C LYS A 39 18.96 -2.78 8.32
N ALA A 40 20.06 -3.13 7.66
CA ALA A 40 21.41 -2.71 8.07
C ALA A 40 21.57 -1.18 8.05
N LEU A 41 21.10 -0.52 6.99
CA LEU A 41 21.15 0.95 6.87
C LEU A 41 20.33 1.63 7.97
N PHE A 42 19.11 1.15 8.20
CA PHE A 42 18.21 1.76 9.19
C PHE A 42 18.70 1.58 10.62
N LEU A 43 19.20 0.38 10.96
CA LEU A 43 19.77 0.12 12.27
C LEU A 43 21.03 0.95 12.53
N ALA A 44 21.88 1.15 11.52
CA ALA A 44 23.07 2.00 11.65
C ALA A 44 22.75 3.47 11.93
N ASN A 45 21.56 3.94 11.54
CA ASN A 45 21.10 5.32 11.72
C ASN A 45 20.02 5.46 12.81
N SER A 46 19.78 4.42 13.61
CA SER A 46 18.71 4.40 14.63
C SER A 46 17.33 4.78 14.09
N ALA A 47 17.08 4.48 12.81
CA ALA A 47 15.86 4.84 12.11
C ALA A 47 14.85 3.68 12.21
N PRO A 48 13.60 3.92 12.67
CA PRO A 48 12.57 2.89 12.66
C PRO A 48 12.27 2.47 11.22
N ILE A 49 12.54 1.20 10.89
CA ILE A 49 12.47 0.66 9.52
C ILE A 49 11.16 1.02 8.84
N LYS A 50 10.05 0.69 9.50
CA LYS A 50 8.70 0.88 8.97
C LYS A 50 8.41 2.37 8.69
N ALA A 51 8.61 3.24 9.69
CA ALA A 51 8.38 4.68 9.52
C ALA A 51 9.28 5.31 8.44
N THR A 52 10.51 4.81 8.29
CA THR A 52 11.44 5.28 7.24
C THR A 52 10.96 4.89 5.86
N VAL A 53 10.45 3.66 5.69
CA VAL A 53 9.84 3.20 4.44
C VAL A 53 8.60 4.04 4.12
N ASP A 54 7.72 4.29 5.11
CA ASP A 54 6.53 5.11 4.93
C ASP A 54 6.90 6.51 4.42
N LEU A 55 7.84 7.20 5.09
CA LEU A 55 8.32 8.52 4.66
C LEU A 55 8.94 8.50 3.26
N THR A 56 9.66 7.44 2.91
CA THR A 56 10.26 7.29 1.57
C THR A 56 9.18 7.17 0.50
N ILE A 57 8.11 6.41 0.76
CA ILE A 57 6.94 6.32 -0.13
C ILE A 57 6.27 7.68 -0.27
N GLN A 58 6.13 8.45 0.80
CA GLN A 58 5.54 9.80 0.75
C GLN A 58 6.42 10.76 -0.06
N LEU A 59 7.74 10.76 0.14
CA LEU A 59 8.67 11.57 -0.65
C LEU A 59 8.63 11.18 -2.13
N ALA A 60 8.61 9.88 -2.45
CA ALA A 60 8.45 9.39 -3.81
C ALA A 60 7.11 9.82 -4.43
N SER A 61 6.03 9.78 -3.65
CA SER A 61 4.72 10.28 -4.08
C SER A 61 4.74 11.77 -4.38
N ARG A 62 5.39 12.58 -3.53
CA ARG A 62 5.56 14.01 -3.74
C ARG A 62 6.36 14.31 -5.02
N LEU A 63 7.44 13.56 -5.27
CA LEU A 63 8.25 13.66 -6.49
C LEU A 63 7.46 13.28 -7.75
N TYR A 64 6.66 12.21 -7.69
CA TYR A 64 5.96 11.69 -8.85
C TYR A 64 4.68 12.47 -9.18
N PHE A 65 3.85 12.77 -8.19
CA PHE A 65 2.55 13.43 -8.37
C PHE A 65 2.62 14.95 -8.24
N GLY A 66 3.69 15.50 -7.65
CA GLY A 66 3.78 16.91 -7.30
C GLY A 66 2.94 17.29 -6.07
N TYR A 67 2.30 16.34 -5.38
CA TYR A 67 1.59 16.53 -4.12
C TYR A 67 1.57 15.23 -3.31
N LEU A 68 1.10 15.30 -2.06
CA LEU A 68 0.94 14.14 -1.18
C LEU A 68 -0.54 13.69 -1.17
N PRO A 69 -0.92 12.63 -1.91
CA PRO A 69 -2.28 12.09 -1.86
C PRO A 69 -2.58 11.48 -0.49
N ALA A 70 -3.86 11.45 -0.10
CA ALA A 70 -4.28 10.79 1.14
C ALA A 70 -3.81 9.34 1.16
N SER A 71 -3.10 8.95 2.21
CA SER A 71 -2.45 7.64 2.32
C SER A 71 -2.81 7.00 3.65
N TRP A 72 -3.34 5.79 3.61
CA TRP A 72 -3.81 5.07 4.78
C TRP A 72 -2.96 3.86 5.03
N GLU A 73 -2.72 3.59 6.30
CA GLU A 73 -2.03 2.39 6.72
C GLU A 73 -2.79 1.67 7.82
N THR A 74 -2.72 0.35 7.76
CA THR A 74 -3.25 -0.54 8.77
C THR A 74 -2.30 -0.70 9.97
N VAL A 75 -2.78 -0.39 11.17
CA VAL A 75 -2.07 -0.60 12.44
C VAL A 75 -2.73 -1.74 13.21
N SER A 76 -1.91 -2.65 13.74
CA SER A 76 -2.41 -3.75 14.56
C SER A 76 -2.86 -3.26 15.93
N THR A 77 -4.09 -3.57 16.29
CA THR A 77 -4.64 -3.36 17.64
C THR A 77 -4.82 -4.70 18.37
N ALA A 78 -4.12 -5.75 17.94
CA ALA A 78 -4.21 -7.12 18.45
C ALA A 78 -3.89 -7.27 19.96
N HIS A 79 -3.35 -6.21 20.59
CA HIS A 79 -3.14 -6.15 22.03
C HIS A 79 -4.43 -5.92 22.83
N PHE A 80 -5.54 -5.55 22.19
CA PHE A 80 -6.87 -5.47 22.82
C PHE A 80 -7.70 -6.74 22.59
N HIS A 81 -8.64 -7.01 23.50
CA HIS A 81 -9.58 -8.12 23.35
C HIS A 81 -10.41 -7.94 22.06
N LEU A 82 -10.32 -8.92 21.15
CA LEU A 82 -10.93 -8.89 19.81
C LEU A 82 -10.45 -7.73 18.93
N GLY A 83 -9.24 -7.23 19.18
CA GLY A 83 -8.62 -6.17 18.39
C GLY A 83 -8.70 -6.44 16.89
N ARG A 84 -9.08 -5.40 16.14
CA ARG A 84 -9.13 -5.39 14.68
C ARG A 84 -8.17 -4.34 14.16
N PRO A 85 -7.58 -4.55 12.98
CA PRO A 85 -6.66 -3.56 12.44
C PRO A 85 -7.36 -2.20 12.27
N GLU A 86 -6.72 -1.13 12.74
CA GLU A 86 -7.21 0.24 12.61
C GLU A 86 -6.50 0.94 11.46
N ILE A 87 -7.12 1.93 10.83
CA ILE A 87 -6.53 2.73 9.77
C ILE A 87 -6.01 4.06 10.30
N VAL A 88 -4.79 4.42 9.92
CA VAL A 88 -4.19 5.71 10.27
C VAL A 88 -3.85 6.49 9.00
N GLN A 89 -4.11 7.81 9.06
CA GLN A 89 -3.65 8.73 8.02
C GLN A 89 -2.14 8.95 8.17
N VAL A 90 -1.40 8.63 7.12
CA VAL A 90 0.06 8.74 7.05
C VAL A 90 0.49 10.17 6.72
N VAL A 91 -0.27 10.87 5.85
CA VAL A 91 0.06 12.24 5.44
C VAL A 91 -0.33 13.22 6.55
N ARG A 92 0.57 13.39 7.51
CA ARG A 92 0.48 14.37 8.60
C ARG A 92 1.29 15.61 8.27
N LYS A 93 1.04 16.71 8.99
CA LYS A 93 1.77 17.97 8.83
C LYS A 93 3.30 17.78 8.84
N SER A 94 3.83 17.00 9.79
CA SER A 94 5.27 16.71 9.87
C SER A 94 5.83 15.97 8.65
N VAL A 95 5.02 15.14 8.00
CA VAL A 95 5.40 14.42 6.77
C VAL A 95 5.46 15.38 5.59
N VAL A 96 4.50 16.30 5.50
CA VAL A 96 4.48 17.37 4.50
C VAL A 96 5.73 18.25 4.65
N GLU A 97 5.99 18.73 5.87
CA GLU A 97 7.16 19.57 6.18
C GLU A 97 8.48 18.86 5.86
N PHE A 98 8.59 17.57 6.17
CA PHE A 98 9.75 16.76 5.80
C PHE A 98 9.94 16.70 4.28
N CYS A 99 8.87 16.40 3.53
CA CYS A 99 8.98 16.29 2.07
C CYS A 99 9.30 17.64 1.42
N ASP A 100 8.72 18.74 1.91
CA ASP A 100 9.02 20.08 1.41
C ASP A 100 10.47 20.45 1.71
N ALA A 101 10.98 20.18 2.92
CA ALA A 101 12.38 20.42 3.27
C ALA A 101 13.36 19.55 2.47
N ALA A 102 13.02 18.28 2.20
CA ALA A 102 13.86 17.37 1.42
C ALA A 102 13.96 17.75 -0.05
N LEU A 103 13.02 18.56 -0.56
CA LEU A 103 12.97 19.02 -1.96
C LEU A 103 13.38 20.49 -2.13
N ASP A 104 13.66 21.20 -1.03
CA ASP A 104 14.14 22.58 -1.08
C ASP A 104 15.55 22.60 -1.67
N SER A 105 15.74 23.32 -2.78
CA SER A 105 16.99 23.35 -3.55
C SER A 105 18.00 24.37 -3.01
N ARG A 106 18.01 24.60 -1.69
CA ARG A 106 18.89 25.58 -1.02
C ARG A 106 20.24 25.01 -0.64
#